data_AF-A0A0C9RAT3-F1
#
_entry.id   AF-A0A0C9RAT3-F1
#
_cell.length_a   1.000
_cell.length_b   1.000
_cell.length_c   1.000
_cell.angle_alpha   90.00
_cell.angle_beta   90.00
_cell.angle_gamma   90.00
#
_symmetry.space_group_name_H-M   'P 1'
#
loop_
_entity.id
_entity.type
_entity.pdbx_description
1 polymer ?
#
loop_
_entity_poly.entity_id
_entity_poly.type
_entity_poly.pdbx_seq_one_letter_code
_entity_poly.pdbx_strand_id
1 'polypeptide(L)'
;MLELPPTILRTENYSRKSEHTLSAMPFRQSSNSNLDGTVTVKTESGLLESVCASCGRKIVDRFLMRVADRNYHEDCLACAACARPLAHSCYTRDLKFYCRADYERIYGVKCGRCMEKISCSDFVLRTASSIFHVECFACCMCGQTLPRGAPAVQHNGLLLVKFV
;
A
#
# COMPACT_ATOMS: atom_id res chain seq x y z
N MET A 1 1.54 9.65 -13.09
CA MET A 1 2.63 8.71 -12.75
C MET A 1 2.01 7.63 -11.88
N LEU A 2 1.99 6.39 -12.35
CA LEU A 2 1.64 5.24 -11.53
C LEU A 2 2.96 4.80 -10.88
N GLU A 3 3.21 5.24 -9.65
CA GLU A 3 4.29 4.71 -8.84
C GLU A 3 4.10 3.18 -8.80
N LEU A 4 5.13 2.41 -9.16
CA LEU A 4 5.06 0.96 -9.09
C LEU A 4 4.71 0.55 -7.66
N PRO A 5 3.77 -0.41 -7.46
CA PRO A 5 3.39 -0.82 -6.12
C PRO A 5 4.63 -1.37 -5.39
N PRO A 6 4.88 -0.96 -4.12
CA PRO A 6 6.00 -1.48 -3.38
C PRO A 6 5.90 -3.01 -3.25
N THR A 7 7.01 -3.68 -3.57
CA THR A 7 7.16 -5.12 -3.39
C THR A 7 7.22 -5.44 -1.91
N ILE A 8 6.48 -6.47 -1.49
CA ILE A 8 6.52 -6.96 -0.12
C ILE A 8 7.61 -8.04 -0.06
N LEU A 9 8.60 -7.85 0.80
CA LEU A 9 9.66 -8.82 1.03
C LEU A 9 9.40 -9.57 2.33
N ARG A 10 9.29 -10.90 2.23
CA ARG A 10 9.21 -11.78 3.39
C ARG A 10 10.62 -12.22 3.78
N THR A 11 11.09 -11.79 4.95
CA THR A 11 12.44 -12.10 5.43
C THR A 11 12.38 -12.88 6.75
N GLU A 12 13.41 -13.69 7.01
CA GLU A 12 13.57 -14.30 8.32
C GLU A 12 13.92 -13.23 9.36
N ASN A 13 13.30 -13.32 10.52
CA ASN A 13 13.54 -12.40 11.61
C ASN A 13 14.84 -12.77 12.35
N TYR A 14 15.94 -12.09 11.99
CA TYR A 14 17.27 -12.39 12.53
C TYR A 14 17.38 -12.13 14.04
N SER A 15 16.52 -11.30 14.63
CA SER A 15 16.48 -11.06 16.08
C SER A 15 16.24 -12.35 16.88
N ARG A 16 15.59 -13.37 16.29
CA ARG A 16 15.45 -14.71 16.90
C ARG A 16 16.75 -15.50 17.01
N LYS A 17 17.78 -15.21 16.22
CA LYS A 17 19.05 -15.98 16.28
C LYS A 17 19.88 -15.69 17.54
N SER A 18 19.57 -14.62 18.28
CA SER A 18 20.32 -14.24 19.49
C SER A 18 19.83 -14.87 20.81
N GLU A 19 18.73 -15.63 20.78
CA GLU A 19 18.14 -16.23 22.00
C GLU A 19 18.42 -17.74 22.19
N HIS A 20 19.20 -18.37 21.29
CA HIS A 20 19.47 -19.82 21.32
C HIS A 20 20.92 -20.24 21.65
N THR A 21 21.66 -19.43 22.41
CA THR A 21 22.87 -19.90 23.13
C THR A 21 22.90 -19.40 24.56
N LEU A 22 21.94 -19.81 25.38
CA LEU A 22 22.16 -20.01 26.81
C LEU A 22 21.47 -21.31 27.18
N SER A 23 22.22 -22.41 27.15
CA SER A 23 21.80 -23.68 27.71
C SER A 23 21.46 -23.46 29.19
N ALA A 24 20.25 -23.83 29.57
CA ALA A 24 19.84 -23.90 30.96
C ALA A 24 20.71 -24.94 31.68
N MET A 25 21.51 -24.50 32.66
CA MET A 25 22.08 -25.39 33.68
C MET A 25 21.16 -25.36 34.91
N PRO A 26 20.92 -26.51 35.58
CA PRO A 26 19.95 -26.57 36.67
C PRO A 26 20.43 -25.82 37.91
N PHE A 27 19.45 -25.22 38.58
CA PHE A 27 19.55 -24.41 39.78
C PHE A 27 20.09 -25.21 40.97
N ARG A 28 21.09 -24.68 41.68
CA ARG A 28 21.37 -25.03 43.09
C ARG A 28 21.69 -23.75 43.87
N GLN A 29 20.88 -23.48 44.89
CA GLN A 29 20.96 -22.31 45.77
C GLN A 29 22.22 -22.35 46.66
N SER A 30 22.81 -21.18 46.93
CA SER A 30 23.04 -20.67 48.30
C SER A 30 23.70 -19.28 48.31
N SER A 31 22.99 -18.32 48.91
CA SER A 31 23.48 -17.26 49.82
C SER A 31 24.33 -16.05 49.35
N ASN A 32 23.75 -14.88 49.66
CA ASN A 32 24.32 -13.59 50.09
C ASN A 32 24.81 -12.50 49.10
N SER A 33 24.10 -11.36 49.20
CA SER A 33 24.50 -9.95 49.14
C SER A 33 25.42 -9.48 47.99
N ASN A 34 24.88 -8.68 47.07
CA ASN A 34 25.17 -7.24 47.00
C ASN A 34 24.37 -6.54 45.89
N LEU A 35 24.05 -5.29 46.19
CA LEU A 35 23.60 -4.24 45.29
C LEU A 35 24.68 -3.97 44.23
N ASP A 36 24.38 -4.16 42.95
CA ASP A 36 24.78 -3.21 41.90
C ASP A 36 23.99 -3.48 40.62
N GLY A 37 23.43 -2.41 40.07
CA GLY A 37 22.70 -2.45 38.82
C GLY A 37 23.65 -2.68 37.66
N THR A 38 23.39 -3.70 36.84
CA THR A 38 23.92 -3.72 35.48
C THR A 38 22.82 -4.21 34.54
N VAL A 39 21.96 -3.27 34.16
CA VAL A 39 21.20 -3.37 32.92
C VAL A 39 22.24 -3.37 31.80
N THR A 40 22.53 -4.56 31.27
CA THR A 40 23.36 -4.68 30.07
C THR A 40 22.55 -4.14 28.90
N VAL A 41 22.81 -2.87 28.57
CA VAL A 41 22.30 -2.23 27.36
C VAL A 41 22.93 -2.94 26.17
N LYS A 42 22.22 -3.93 25.62
CA LYS A 42 22.51 -4.48 24.30
C LYS A 42 22.16 -3.40 23.28
N THR A 43 23.21 -2.81 22.73
CA THR A 43 23.27 -1.94 21.54
C THR A 43 21.93 -1.68 20.82
N GLU A 44 21.46 -0.47 21.04
CA GLU A 44 20.36 0.31 20.46
C GLU A 44 20.20 0.28 18.91
N SER A 45 21.08 -0.38 18.15
CA SER A 45 21.00 -0.46 16.68
C SER A 45 20.21 -1.66 16.15
N GLY A 46 19.99 -2.72 16.94
CA GLY A 46 19.27 -3.93 16.48
C GLY A 46 17.78 -3.98 16.84
N LEU A 47 17.30 -3.12 17.75
CA LEU A 47 15.93 -3.19 18.27
C LEU A 47 14.89 -2.57 17.34
N LEU A 48 15.29 -1.55 16.58
CA LEU A 48 14.39 -0.76 15.70
C LEU A 48 14.01 -1.54 14.43
N GLU A 49 14.88 -2.45 13.99
CA GLU A 49 14.69 -3.26 12.78
C GLU A 49 13.72 -4.44 13.00
N SER A 50 13.13 -4.56 14.18
CA SER A 50 12.15 -5.59 14.51
C SER A 50 10.89 -5.02 15.17
N VAL A 51 10.61 -3.71 15.06
CA VAL A 51 9.33 -3.14 15.54
C VAL A 51 8.34 -3.04 14.38
N CYS A 52 7.11 -3.50 14.61
CA CYS A 52 6.05 -3.35 13.64
C CYS A 52 5.60 -1.89 13.54
N ALA A 53 5.67 -1.31 12.35
CA ALA A 53 5.25 0.07 12.11
C ALA A 53 3.73 0.29 12.21
N SER A 54 2.92 -0.77 12.18
CA SER A 54 1.45 -0.69 12.29
C SER A 54 0.98 -0.75 13.75
N CYS A 55 1.48 -1.71 14.55
CA CYS A 55 1.03 -1.89 15.94
C CYS A 55 2.03 -1.43 17.01
N GLY A 56 3.24 -1.00 16.64
CA GLY A 56 4.27 -0.53 17.56
C GLY A 56 4.93 -1.61 18.43
N ARG A 57 4.50 -2.88 18.31
CA ARG A 57 5.06 -4.00 19.08
C ARG A 57 6.26 -4.62 18.37
N LYS A 58 7.15 -5.25 19.14
CA LYS A 58 8.23 -6.07 18.59
C LYS A 58 7.66 -7.24 17.79
N ILE A 59 8.27 -7.50 16.64
CA ILE A 59 8.04 -8.65 15.80
C ILE A 59 8.90 -9.76 16.36
N VAL A 60 8.25 -10.74 16.97
CA VAL A 60 8.89 -11.95 17.50
C VAL A 60 8.62 -13.16 16.62
N ASP A 61 7.90 -12.98 15.50
CA ASP A 61 7.56 -14.03 14.55
C ASP A 61 8.79 -14.54 13.79
N ARG A 62 8.70 -15.75 13.24
CA ARG A 62 9.77 -16.34 12.44
C ARG A 62 10.08 -15.49 11.21
N PHE A 63 9.04 -14.92 10.61
CA PHE A 63 9.14 -14.11 9.41
C PHE A 63 8.55 -12.73 9.67
N LEU A 64 9.08 -11.73 8.99
CA LEU A 64 8.54 -10.38 8.98
C LEU A 64 8.31 -9.92 7.55
N MET A 65 7.38 -8.99 7.38
CA MET A 65 7.09 -8.36 6.10
C MET A 65 7.76 -7.00 6.04
N ARG A 66 8.63 -6.80 5.05
CA ARG A 66 9.29 -5.53 4.79
C ARG A 66 8.64 -4.86 3.58
N VAL A 67 8.17 -3.63 3.78
CA VAL A 67 7.59 -2.79 2.74
C VAL A 67 8.33 -1.46 2.76
N ALA A 68 9.02 -1.15 1.66
CA ALA A 68 10.05 -0.11 1.62
C ALA A 68 11.04 -0.29 2.81
N ASP A 69 11.11 0.69 3.72
CA ASP A 69 12.03 0.68 4.86
C ASP A 69 11.36 0.40 6.22
N ARG A 70 10.16 -0.22 6.20
CA ARG A 70 9.40 -0.51 7.42
C ARG A 70 9.06 -1.99 7.53
N ASN A 71 9.01 -2.47 8.77
CA ASN A 71 8.72 -3.86 9.11
C ASN A 71 7.30 -4.00 9.68
N TYR A 72 6.66 -5.11 9.36
CA TYR A 72 5.30 -5.44 9.77
C TYR A 72 5.19 -6.92 10.14
N HIS A 73 4.33 -7.25 11.10
CA HIS A 73 3.87 -8.63 11.26
C HIS A 73 3.09 -9.08 10.01
N GLU A 74 3.04 -10.39 9.75
CA GLU A 74 2.25 -10.95 8.64
C GLU A 74 0.77 -10.54 8.76
N ASP A 75 0.22 -10.56 9.98
CA ASP A 75 -1.17 -10.17 10.26
C ASP A 75 -1.40 -8.66 10.27
N CYS A 76 -0.36 -7.87 10.55
CA CYS A 76 -0.46 -6.41 10.59
C CYS A 76 -0.41 -5.78 9.20
N LEU A 77 0.07 -6.52 8.19
CA LEU A 77 0.12 -6.09 6.80
C LEU A 77 -1.11 -6.63 6.04
N ALA A 78 -2.24 -5.97 6.24
CA ALA A 78 -3.51 -6.33 5.65
C ALA A 78 -4.17 -5.17 4.90
N CYS A 79 -5.03 -5.50 3.93
CA CYS A 79 -5.83 -4.51 3.22
C CYS A 79 -6.79 -3.79 4.18
N ALA A 80 -6.75 -2.47 4.23
CA ALA A 80 -7.62 -1.67 5.08
C ALA A 80 -9.12 -1.76 4.68
N ALA A 81 -9.43 -2.20 3.46
CA ALA A 81 -10.82 -2.31 2.99
C ALA A 81 -11.42 -3.71 3.18
N CYS A 82 -10.65 -4.77 2.98
CA CYS A 82 -11.16 -6.16 3.04
C CYS A 82 -10.47 -7.04 4.09
N ALA A 83 -9.53 -6.49 4.87
CA ALA A 83 -8.74 -7.16 5.90
C ALA A 83 -7.93 -8.39 5.44
N ARG A 84 -7.82 -8.64 4.12
CA ARG A 84 -7.00 -9.75 3.61
C ARG A 84 -5.51 -9.45 3.79
N PRO A 85 -4.69 -10.44 4.24
CA PRO A 85 -3.24 -10.32 4.31
C PRO A 85 -2.63 -10.01 2.94
N LEU A 86 -1.59 -9.18 2.90
CA LEU A 86 -0.88 -8.78 1.69
C LEU A 86 0.49 -9.47 1.66
N ALA A 87 0.73 -10.32 0.65
CA ALA A 87 1.93 -11.17 0.60
C ALA A 87 2.94 -10.80 -0.50
N HIS A 88 2.48 -10.32 -1.65
CA HIS A 88 3.34 -10.11 -2.83
C HIS A 88 3.49 -8.64 -3.20
N SER A 89 2.39 -7.90 -3.20
CA SER A 89 2.35 -6.48 -3.50
C SER A 89 1.26 -5.80 -2.67
N CYS A 90 1.48 -4.52 -2.40
CA CYS A 90 0.49 -3.66 -1.77
C CYS A 90 0.46 -2.31 -2.46
N TYR A 91 -0.65 -1.59 -2.28
CA TYR A 91 -0.78 -0.20 -2.70
C TYR A 91 -0.96 0.65 -1.44
N THR A 92 -0.30 1.79 -1.39
CA THR A 92 -0.33 2.69 -0.24
C THR A 92 -1.08 3.97 -0.56
N ARG A 93 -1.97 4.38 0.34
CA ARG A 93 -2.65 5.68 0.31
C ARG A 93 -2.94 6.12 1.74
N ASP A 94 -2.66 7.38 2.07
CA ASP A 94 -2.97 7.95 3.39
C ASP A 94 -2.48 7.08 4.56
N LEU A 95 -1.26 6.54 4.42
CA LEU A 95 -0.62 5.62 5.38
C LEU A 95 -1.34 4.27 5.58
N LYS A 96 -2.30 3.92 4.72
CA LYS A 96 -3.02 2.64 4.72
C LYS A 96 -2.58 1.76 3.55
N PHE A 97 -2.61 0.45 3.76
CA PHE A 97 -2.32 -0.56 2.75
C PHE A 97 -3.61 -1.09 2.12
N TYR A 98 -3.58 -1.32 0.81
CA TYR A 98 -4.69 -1.85 0.04
C TYR A 98 -4.23 -2.97 -0.88
N CYS A 99 -5.08 -3.96 -1.10
CA CYS A 99 -4.90 -4.90 -2.20
C CYS A 99 -5.18 -4.20 -3.54
N ARG A 100 -4.68 -4.76 -4.64
CA ARG A 100 -4.89 -4.22 -5.98
C ARG A 100 -6.37 -3.94 -6.29
N ALA A 101 -7.23 -4.92 -6.01
CA ALA A 101 -8.65 -4.85 -6.33
C ALA A 101 -9.36 -3.71 -5.58
N ASP A 102 -9.12 -3.56 -4.28
CA ASP A 102 -9.72 -2.49 -3.49
C ASP A 102 -9.12 -1.13 -3.82
N TYR A 103 -7.81 -1.07 -4.07
CA TYR A 103 -7.17 0.17 -4.51
C TYR A 103 -7.81 0.65 -5.81
N GLU A 104 -7.86 -0.18 -6.85
CA GLU A 104 -8.50 0.17 -8.12
C GLU A 104 -9.99 0.53 -7.96
N ARG A 105 -10.73 -0.18 -7.09
CA ARG A 105 -12.16 0.08 -6.85
C ARG A 105 -12.44 1.42 -6.18
N ILE A 106 -11.65 1.77 -5.16
CA ILE A 106 -11.84 2.97 -4.33
C ILE A 106 -11.20 4.18 -5.01
N TYR A 107 -10.05 3.99 -5.63
CA TYR A 107 -9.13 5.04 -6.03
C TYR A 107 -8.80 5.06 -7.52
N GLY A 108 -9.24 4.05 -8.26
CA GLY A 108 -9.05 3.99 -9.70
C GLY A 108 -9.80 5.11 -10.42
N VAL A 109 -9.28 5.45 -11.60
CA VAL A 109 -9.91 6.42 -12.49
C VAL A 109 -11.21 5.82 -13.04
N LYS A 110 -12.30 6.55 -12.89
CA LYS A 110 -13.62 6.18 -13.39
C LYS A 110 -14.08 7.15 -14.46
N CYS A 111 -14.87 6.65 -15.39
CA CYS A 111 -15.52 7.48 -16.39
C CYS A 111 -16.54 8.40 -15.72
N GLY A 112 -16.48 9.70 -16.00
CA GLY A 112 -17.42 10.68 -15.46
C GLY A 112 -18.88 10.49 -15.91
N ARG A 113 -19.15 9.63 -16.91
CA ARG A 113 -20.51 9.34 -17.38
C ARG A 113 -21.03 7.98 -16.93
N CYS A 114 -20.35 6.88 -17.28
CA CYS A 114 -20.82 5.54 -16.94
C CYS A 114 -20.39 5.06 -15.55
N MET A 115 -19.50 5.81 -14.88
CA MET A 115 -18.94 5.47 -13.56
C MET A 115 -18.15 4.15 -13.50
N GLU A 116 -17.95 3.49 -14.64
CA GLU A 116 -17.11 2.31 -14.77
C GLU A 116 -15.62 2.66 -14.74
N LYS A 117 -14.81 1.67 -14.37
CA LYS A 117 -13.35 1.81 -14.35
C LYS A 117 -12.80 2.04 -15.75
N ILE A 118 -11.75 2.86 -15.84
CA ILE A 118 -11.00 3.10 -17.06
C ILE A 118 -9.75 2.22 -17.07
N SER A 119 -9.64 1.33 -18.05
CA SER A 119 -8.51 0.44 -18.28
C SER A 119 -7.40 1.13 -19.08
N CYS A 120 -6.16 0.61 -19.00
CA CYS A 120 -5.04 1.10 -19.80
C CYS A 120 -5.22 0.89 -21.31
N SER A 121 -6.10 -0.03 -21.70
CA SER A 121 -6.43 -0.31 -23.11
C SER A 121 -7.59 0.55 -23.63
N ASP A 122 -8.25 1.32 -22.76
CA ASP A 122 -9.42 2.10 -23.15
C ASP A 122 -9.00 3.38 -23.88
N PHE A 123 -9.73 3.73 -24.94
CA PHE A 123 -9.64 5.07 -25.52
C PHE A 123 -10.39 6.05 -24.63
N VAL A 124 -9.69 7.09 -24.17
CA VAL A 124 -10.22 8.05 -23.21
C VAL A 124 -10.15 9.47 -23.72
N LEU A 125 -11.13 10.27 -23.32
CA LEU A 125 -11.11 11.72 -23.42
C LEU A 125 -10.86 12.31 -22.03
N ARG A 126 -9.96 13.28 -21.94
CA ARG A 126 -9.65 13.99 -20.69
C ARG A 126 -10.07 15.45 -20.82
N THR A 127 -10.92 15.89 -19.91
CA THR A 127 -11.30 17.30 -19.74
C THR A 127 -10.52 17.91 -18.58
N ALA A 128 -10.71 19.20 -18.32
CA ALA A 128 -10.05 19.90 -17.20
C ALA A 128 -10.31 19.24 -15.82
N SER A 129 -11.48 18.64 -15.62
CA SER A 129 -11.92 18.10 -14.33
C SER A 129 -12.24 16.60 -14.33
N SER A 130 -12.32 15.94 -15.49
CA SER A 130 -12.85 14.56 -15.57
C SER A 130 -12.29 13.78 -16.75
N ILE A 131 -12.41 12.45 -16.69
CA ILE A 131 -11.99 11.53 -17.74
C ILE A 131 -13.21 10.72 -18.17
N PHE A 132 -13.34 10.46 -19.47
CA PHE A 132 -14.45 9.73 -20.05
C PHE A 132 -13.92 8.67 -21.02
N HIS A 133 -14.61 7.53 -21.16
CA HIS A 133 -14.43 6.71 -22.35
C HIS A 133 -14.82 7.52 -23.59
N VAL A 134 -14.13 7.35 -24.71
CA VAL A 134 -14.46 8.05 -25.97
C VAL A 134 -15.92 7.81 -26.37
N GLU A 135 -16.40 6.57 -26.23
CA GLU A 135 -17.80 6.19 -26.51
C GLU A 135 -18.79 6.79 -25.51
N CYS A 136 -18.32 7.07 -24.29
CA CYS A 136 -19.14 7.72 -23.28
C CYS A 136 -19.17 9.24 -23.45
N PHE A 137 -18.28 9.86 -24.23
CA PHE A 137 -18.31 11.30 -24.41
C PHE A 137 -19.42 11.70 -25.39
N ALA A 138 -20.50 12.25 -24.85
CA ALA A 138 -21.63 12.76 -25.60
C ALA A 138 -22.00 14.17 -25.15
N CYS A 139 -22.61 14.91 -26.05
CA CYS A 139 -23.16 16.23 -25.75
C CYS A 139 -24.22 16.12 -24.65
N CYS A 140 -24.13 16.95 -23.61
CA CYS A 140 -25.14 17.01 -22.55
C CYS A 140 -26.50 17.56 -23.03
N MET A 141 -26.53 18.25 -24.18
CA MET A 141 -27.75 18.83 -24.74
C MET A 141 -28.46 17.89 -25.73
N CYS A 142 -27.71 17.17 -26.59
CA CYS A 142 -28.32 16.33 -27.64
C CYS A 142 -28.07 14.82 -27.46
N GLY A 143 -27.27 14.40 -26.47
CA GLY A 143 -27.00 12.98 -26.18
C GLY A 143 -26.17 12.24 -27.24
N GLN A 144 -25.89 12.89 -28.37
CA GLN A 144 -25.09 12.34 -29.47
C GLN A 144 -23.63 12.20 -29.03
N THR A 145 -23.09 11.00 -29.21
CA THR A 145 -21.66 10.70 -29.07
C THR A 145 -20.88 11.32 -30.21
N LEU A 146 -19.63 11.68 -29.96
CA LEU A 146 -18.78 12.23 -31.00
C LEU A 146 -18.56 11.25 -32.17
N PRO A 147 -18.84 11.64 -33.42
CA PRO A 147 -18.41 10.88 -34.58
C PRO A 147 -16.88 10.80 -34.63
N ARG A 148 -16.33 9.65 -35.01
CA ARG A 148 -14.88 9.50 -35.24
C ARG A 148 -14.43 10.54 -36.29
N GLY A 149 -13.57 11.48 -35.89
CA GLY A 149 -13.03 12.53 -36.78
C GLY A 149 -13.78 13.87 -36.75
N ALA A 150 -14.76 14.07 -35.86
CA ALA A 150 -15.44 15.36 -35.73
C ALA A 150 -14.46 16.46 -35.24
N PRO A 151 -14.50 17.67 -35.84
CA PRO A 151 -13.64 18.78 -35.42
C PRO A 151 -14.01 19.22 -33.98
N ALA A 152 -13.10 18.96 -33.05
CA ALA A 152 -13.18 19.44 -31.67
C ALA A 152 -12.30 20.68 -31.51
N VAL A 153 -12.88 21.76 -31.01
CA VAL A 153 -12.18 23.01 -30.71
C VAL A 153 -11.92 23.07 -29.21
N GLN A 154 -10.67 23.20 -28.80
CA GLN A 154 -10.32 23.41 -27.39
C GLN A 154 -10.47 24.88 -27.02
N HIS A 155 -11.38 25.21 -26.10
CA HIS A 155 -11.55 26.57 -25.57
C HIS A 155 -11.54 26.50 -24.03
N ASN A 156 -10.62 27.22 -23.38
CA ASN A 156 -10.44 27.24 -21.92
C ASN A 156 -10.27 25.86 -21.27
N GLY A 157 -9.62 24.92 -21.96
CA GLY A 157 -9.43 23.54 -21.47
C GLY A 157 -10.66 22.64 -21.59
N LEU A 158 -11.77 23.14 -22.15
CA LEU A 158 -12.90 22.33 -22.60
C LEU A 158 -12.76 22.00 -24.08
N LEU A 159 -12.94 20.72 -24.41
CA LEU A 159 -13.15 20.28 -25.79
C LEU A 159 -14.60 20.57 -26.18
N LEU A 160 -14.79 21.63 -26.96
CA LEU A 160 -16.06 22.02 -27.55
C LEU A 160 -16.17 21.37 -28.92
N VAL A 161 -17.17 20.54 -29.09
CA VAL A 161 -17.46 19.90 -30.38
C VAL A 161 -18.62 20.61 -31.03
N LYS A 162 -18.34 21.18 -32.20
CA LYS A 162 -19.33 21.90 -33.00
C LYS A 162 -20.20 20.85 -33.68
N PHE A 163 -21.41 20.64 -33.16
CA PHE A 163 -22.48 20.03 -33.93
C PHE A 163 -22.94 21.09 -34.91
N VAL A 164 -22.51 20.97 -36.17
CA VAL A 164 -23.06 21.75 -37.29
C VAL A 164 -24.38 21.13 -37.69
#